data_AF-M2YR71-F1
#
_entry.id   AF-M2YR71-F1
#
_cell.length_a   1.000
_cell.length_b   1.000
_cell.length_c   1.000
_cell.angle_alpha   90.00
_cell.angle_beta   90.00
_cell.angle_gamma   90.00
#
_symmetry.space_group_name_H-M   'P 1'
#
loop_
_entity.id
_entity.type
_entity.pdbx_description
1 polymer ?
#
loop_
_entity_poly.entity_id
_entity_poly.type
_entity_poly.pdbx_seq_one_letter_code
_entity_poly.pdbx_strand_id
1 'polypeptide(L)'
;MTTFDRSPAPAGRPRDPRIDTEVLAVTREMLLEVGWERLSLRGIAARAGVSRAALARRWPSKAHLVLDSILGSAPDLAPIEGTDRRGWIEWVVQGSADLFARPDVRAALPGLIGALRDHEDLRNTLWRNFSGPSTALFSDGSSRADLDARAVLVLAAGAAMFASIVAAEDDTAALRARILDLLIPVADD
;
A
#
# COMPACT_ATOMS: atom_id res chain seq x y z
N MET A 1 -27.37 -13.38 48.51
CA MET A 1 -26.42 -14.50 48.37
C MET A 1 -27.00 -15.39 47.27
N THR A 2 -26.52 -15.40 46.03
CA THR A 2 -25.14 -15.40 45.54
C THR A 2 -25.13 -14.87 44.10
N THR A 3 -24.37 -13.81 43.83
CA THR A 3 -24.13 -13.32 42.46
C THR A 3 -23.00 -14.15 41.85
N PHE A 4 -23.25 -14.81 40.73
CA PHE A 4 -22.21 -15.50 39.95
C PHE A 4 -21.26 -14.47 39.34
N ASP A 5 -20.02 -14.43 39.84
CA ASP A 5 -18.90 -13.77 39.18
C ASP A 5 -18.47 -14.62 37.97
N ARG A 6 -18.73 -14.11 36.76
CA ARG A 6 -18.09 -14.59 35.53
C ARG A 6 -16.89 -13.68 35.26
N SER A 7 -15.71 -14.11 35.68
CA SER A 7 -14.46 -13.53 35.21
C SER A 7 -14.36 -13.69 33.68
N PRO A 8 -14.03 -12.63 32.92
CA PRO A 8 -13.87 -12.73 31.47
C PRO A 8 -12.65 -13.59 31.12
N ALA A 9 -12.82 -14.50 30.15
CA ALA A 9 -11.75 -15.33 29.63
C ALA A 9 -10.58 -14.48 29.12
N PRO A 10 -9.32 -14.92 29.30
CA PRO A 10 -8.16 -14.15 28.88
C PRO A 10 -8.18 -13.95 27.36
N ALA A 11 -8.02 -12.69 26.93
CA ALA A 11 -7.80 -12.32 25.54
C ALA A 11 -6.64 -13.15 24.98
N GLY A 12 -6.86 -13.76 23.81
CA GLY A 12 -5.90 -14.68 23.18
C GLY A 12 -4.49 -14.10 23.08
N ARG A 13 -3.48 -14.97 23.20
CA ARG A 13 -2.05 -14.67 23.18
C ARG A 13 -1.72 -13.58 22.13
N PRO A 14 -0.95 -12.54 22.50
CA PRO A 14 -0.53 -11.48 21.57
C PRO A 14 0.04 -12.07 20.28
N ARG A 15 -0.35 -11.47 19.14
CA ARG A 15 0.06 -11.86 17.79
C ARG A 15 1.60 -11.81 17.68
N ASP A 16 2.23 -12.84 17.12
CA ASP A 16 3.67 -12.84 16.86
C ASP A 16 3.96 -12.11 15.54
N PRO A 17 4.55 -10.90 15.55
CA PRO A 17 4.79 -10.09 14.36
C PRO A 17 5.84 -10.72 13.42
N ARG A 18 6.65 -11.66 13.89
CA ARG A 18 7.68 -12.31 13.07
C ARG A 18 7.10 -13.20 11.99
N ILE A 19 5.94 -13.83 12.27
CA ILE A 19 5.20 -14.65 11.32
C ILE A 19 4.73 -13.80 10.14
N ASP A 20 4.42 -12.51 10.37
CA ASP A 20 4.02 -11.56 9.33
C ASP A 20 5.21 -11.33 8.42
N THR A 21 6.33 -10.89 8.99
CA THR A 21 7.52 -10.53 8.22
C THR A 21 7.97 -11.65 7.28
N GLU A 22 8.00 -12.89 7.77
CA GLU A 22 8.40 -14.06 6.97
C GLU A 22 7.39 -14.35 5.85
N VAL A 23 6.09 -14.38 6.16
CA VAL A 23 5.05 -14.64 5.16
C VAL A 23 4.99 -13.54 4.10
N LEU A 24 5.14 -12.27 4.48
CA LEU A 24 5.18 -11.14 3.56
C LEU A 24 6.42 -11.21 2.65
N ALA A 25 7.59 -11.57 3.20
CA ALA A 25 8.82 -11.75 2.41
C ALA A 25 8.69 -12.90 1.40
N VAL A 26 8.21 -14.07 1.84
CA VAL A 26 7.95 -15.22 0.96
C VAL A 26 6.94 -14.87 -0.13
N THR A 27 5.92 -14.07 0.19
CA THR A 27 4.93 -13.62 -0.80
C THR A 27 5.60 -12.80 -1.92
N ARG A 28 6.48 -11.85 -1.57
CA ARG A 28 7.22 -11.04 -2.55
C ARG A 28 8.16 -11.89 -3.40
N GLU A 29 8.90 -12.81 -2.79
CA GLU A 29 9.78 -13.74 -3.52
C GLU A 29 8.98 -14.59 -4.52
N MET A 30 7.88 -15.18 -4.07
CA MET A 30 7.06 -16.03 -4.92
C MET A 30 6.37 -15.24 -6.03
N LEU A 31 6.02 -13.97 -5.82
CA LEU A 31 5.53 -13.10 -6.89
C LEU A 31 6.55 -12.97 -8.03
N LEU A 32 7.83 -12.84 -7.69
CA LEU A 32 8.91 -12.79 -8.69
C LEU A 32 9.16 -14.14 -9.36
N GLU A 33 9.09 -15.24 -8.61
CA GLU A 33 9.34 -16.59 -9.12
C GLU A 33 8.21 -17.12 -10.02
N VAL A 34 6.96 -16.96 -9.59
CA VAL A 34 5.81 -17.63 -10.23
C VAL A 34 4.75 -16.68 -10.78
N GLY A 35 4.82 -15.38 -10.46
CA GLY A 35 3.83 -14.39 -10.87
C GLY A 35 2.49 -14.52 -10.15
N TRP A 36 1.63 -13.51 -10.32
CA TRP A 36 0.31 -13.45 -9.69
C TRP A 36 -0.57 -14.69 -9.95
N GLU A 37 -0.61 -15.18 -11.19
CA GLU A 37 -1.54 -16.24 -11.61
C GLU A 37 -1.27 -17.57 -10.88
N ARG A 38 0.01 -17.95 -10.74
CA ARG A 38 0.39 -19.21 -10.06
C ARG A 38 0.54 -19.07 -8.55
N LEU A 39 0.56 -17.84 -8.03
CA LEU A 39 0.64 -17.60 -6.60
C LEU A 39 -0.61 -18.12 -5.88
N SER A 40 -0.42 -18.84 -4.77
CA SER A 40 -1.54 -19.35 -3.96
C SER A 40 -1.23 -19.30 -2.47
N LEU A 41 -2.26 -19.09 -1.65
CA LEU A 41 -2.14 -19.09 -0.18
C LEU A 41 -1.58 -20.41 0.35
N ARG A 42 -1.89 -21.54 -0.31
CA ARG A 42 -1.34 -22.86 0.04
C ARG A 42 0.15 -22.94 -0.26
N GLY A 43 0.58 -22.45 -1.42
CA GLY A 43 1.99 -22.43 -1.81
C GLY A 43 2.81 -21.54 -0.87
N ILE A 44 2.29 -20.35 -0.55
CA ILE A 44 2.95 -19.42 0.39
C ILE A 44 3.06 -20.06 1.78
N ALA A 45 1.97 -20.64 2.30
CA ALA A 45 1.98 -21.29 3.61
C ALA A 45 3.04 -22.41 3.68
N ALA A 46 3.12 -23.23 2.62
CA ALA A 46 4.11 -24.30 2.55
C ALA A 46 5.55 -23.77 2.52
N ARG A 47 5.83 -22.71 1.75
CA ARG A 47 7.17 -22.13 1.66
C ARG A 47 7.58 -21.36 2.91
N ALA A 48 6.65 -20.66 3.55
CA ALA A 48 6.88 -19.92 4.79
C ALA A 48 6.84 -20.80 6.05
N GLY A 49 6.66 -22.12 5.92
CA GLY A 49 6.63 -23.03 7.07
C GLY A 49 5.46 -22.82 8.04
N VAL A 50 4.37 -22.17 7.60
CA VAL A 50 3.19 -21.88 8.42
C VAL A 50 1.98 -22.73 8.03
N SER A 51 1.05 -22.92 8.96
CA SER A 51 -0.19 -23.64 8.62
C SER A 51 -1.11 -22.78 7.75
N ARG A 52 -1.82 -23.42 6.80
CA ARG A 52 -2.84 -22.76 5.99
C ARG A 52 -3.92 -22.09 6.84
N ALA A 53 -4.30 -22.71 7.96
CA ALA A 53 -5.28 -22.16 8.88
C ALA A 53 -4.76 -20.89 9.58
N ALA A 54 -3.48 -20.85 9.97
CA ALA A 54 -2.87 -19.65 10.52
C ALA A 54 -2.84 -18.50 9.50
N LEU A 55 -2.49 -18.80 8.24
CA LEU A 55 -2.44 -17.80 7.17
C LEU A 55 -3.85 -17.27 6.81
N ALA A 56 -4.83 -18.16 6.61
CA ALA A 56 -6.20 -17.77 6.24
C ALA A 56 -6.93 -16.97 7.32
N ARG A 57 -6.57 -17.15 8.61
CA ARG A 57 -7.11 -16.34 9.72
C ARG A 57 -6.65 -14.88 9.65
N ARG A 58 -5.53 -14.60 8.97
CA ARG A 58 -4.89 -13.28 8.93
C ARG A 58 -5.21 -12.56 7.64
N TRP A 59 -5.08 -13.26 6.52
CA TRP A 59 -5.39 -12.73 5.20
C TRP A 59 -6.54 -13.55 4.59
N PRO A 60 -7.74 -12.95 4.49
CA PRO A 60 -8.92 -13.62 3.94
C PRO A 60 -8.74 -14.07 2.48
N SER A 61 -7.89 -13.39 1.71
CA SER A 61 -7.64 -13.72 0.30
C SER A 61 -6.18 -13.53 -0.13
N LYS A 62 -5.82 -14.07 -1.30
CA LYS A 62 -4.53 -13.82 -1.96
C LYS A 62 -4.27 -12.31 -2.14
N ALA A 63 -5.30 -11.56 -2.52
CA ALA A 63 -5.21 -10.12 -2.72
C ALA A 63 -4.89 -9.37 -1.42
N HIS A 64 -5.50 -9.78 -0.30
CA HIS A 64 -5.17 -9.23 1.01
C HIS A 64 -3.70 -9.43 1.37
N LEU A 65 -3.20 -10.65 1.22
CA LEU A 65 -1.82 -10.97 1.54
C LEU A 65 -0.82 -10.26 0.62
N VAL A 66 -1.08 -10.26 -0.69
CA VAL A 66 -0.21 -9.58 -1.65
C VAL A 66 -0.17 -8.08 -1.38
N LEU A 67 -1.33 -7.46 -1.13
CA LEU A 67 -1.39 -6.04 -0.84
C LEU A 67 -0.60 -5.70 0.43
N ASP A 68 -0.77 -6.48 1.50
CA ASP A 68 -0.03 -6.30 2.74
C ASP A 68 1.48 -6.55 2.55
N SER A 69 1.87 -7.47 1.66
CA SER A 69 3.29 -7.71 1.35
C SER A 69 3.96 -6.56 0.59
N ILE A 70 3.17 -5.80 -0.18
CA ILE A 70 3.62 -4.64 -0.94
C ILE A 70 3.63 -3.39 -0.06
N LEU A 71 2.52 -3.17 0.68
CA LEU A 71 2.29 -1.97 1.49
C LEU A 71 2.83 -2.03 2.91
N GLY A 72 2.95 -3.22 3.51
CA GLY A 72 3.70 -3.40 4.77
C GLY A 72 5.19 -3.10 4.64
N SER A 73 5.66 -2.79 3.42
CA SER A 73 6.97 -2.23 3.11
C SER A 73 6.88 -0.96 2.26
N ALA A 74 5.68 -0.39 2.08
CA ALA A 74 5.55 0.92 1.45
C ALA A 74 6.07 1.99 2.42
N PRO A 75 6.70 3.05 1.91
CA PRO A 75 7.05 4.20 2.73
C PRO A 75 5.79 4.73 3.41
N ASP A 76 5.88 5.06 4.70
CA ASP A 76 4.80 5.71 5.42
C ASP A 76 4.51 7.04 4.73
N LEU A 77 3.32 7.15 4.10
CA LEU A 77 2.88 8.36 3.43
C LEU A 77 2.32 9.43 4.36
N ALA A 78 2.49 9.23 5.66
CA ALA A 78 2.51 10.32 6.59
C ALA A 78 3.54 11.38 6.19
N PRO A 79 3.15 12.65 6.10
CA PRO A 79 4.13 13.70 5.93
C PRO A 79 5.16 13.65 7.04
N ILE A 80 6.43 13.74 6.65
CA ILE A 80 7.54 13.89 7.58
C ILE A 80 7.28 15.17 8.39
N GLU A 81 7.38 15.09 9.71
CA GLU A 81 7.15 16.20 10.62
C GLU A 81 7.98 17.44 10.19
N GLY A 82 7.33 18.57 9.93
CA GLY A 82 7.98 19.81 9.46
C GLY A 82 8.07 19.99 7.93
N THR A 83 7.47 19.10 7.13
CA THR A 83 7.42 19.27 5.66
C THR A 83 6.35 20.28 5.25
N ASP A 84 6.65 21.13 4.26
CA ASP A 84 5.66 22.04 3.64
C ASP A 84 4.89 21.33 2.50
N ARG A 85 3.90 22.02 1.90
CA ARG A 85 3.09 21.45 0.81
C ARG A 85 3.95 20.95 -0.35
N ARG A 86 4.99 21.71 -0.72
CA ARG A 86 5.93 21.37 -1.78
C ARG A 86 6.70 20.09 -1.46
N GLY A 87 7.31 20.02 -0.29
CA GLY A 87 8.05 18.83 0.15
C GLY A 87 7.15 17.60 0.24
N TRP A 88 5.87 17.76 0.60
CA TRP A 88 4.91 16.66 0.57
C TRP A 88 4.62 16.18 -0.86
N ILE A 89 4.43 17.09 -1.83
CA ILE A 89 4.25 16.73 -3.24
C ILE A 89 5.48 15.99 -3.77
N GLU A 90 6.68 16.50 -3.51
CA GLU A 90 7.95 15.86 -3.85
C GLU A 90 8.02 14.42 -3.31
N TRP A 91 7.68 14.29 -2.04
CA TRP A 91 7.70 13.03 -1.33
C TRP A 91 6.68 12.03 -1.90
N VAL A 92 5.44 12.47 -2.22
CA VAL A 92 4.41 11.63 -2.83
C VAL A 92 4.80 11.17 -4.24
N VAL A 93 5.34 12.07 -5.06
CA VAL A 93 5.78 11.75 -6.43
C VAL A 93 6.91 10.73 -6.39
N GLN A 94 7.94 10.98 -5.58
CA GLN A 94 9.09 10.09 -5.46
C GLN A 94 8.70 8.74 -4.85
N GLY A 95 7.94 8.74 -3.76
CA GLY A 95 7.49 7.53 -3.07
C GLY A 95 6.61 6.65 -3.96
N SER A 96 5.73 7.25 -4.76
CA SER A 96 4.93 6.52 -5.76
C SER A 96 5.85 5.88 -6.81
N ALA A 97 6.79 6.67 -7.35
CA ALA A 97 7.68 6.23 -8.41
C ALA A 97 8.64 5.11 -7.94
N ASP A 98 9.07 5.13 -6.68
CA ASP A 98 9.87 4.08 -6.06
C ASP A 98 9.05 2.81 -5.79
N LEU A 99 7.82 2.96 -5.28
CA LEU A 99 6.92 1.84 -5.04
C LEU A 99 6.65 1.05 -6.33
N PHE A 100 6.29 1.75 -7.41
CA PHE A 100 5.99 1.12 -8.70
C PHE A 100 7.24 0.69 -9.49
N ALA A 101 8.44 1.16 -9.11
CA ALA A 101 9.70 0.64 -9.67
C ALA A 101 10.06 -0.75 -9.13
N ARG A 102 9.55 -1.14 -7.95
CA ARG A 102 9.89 -2.42 -7.33
C ARG A 102 9.41 -3.61 -8.19
N PRO A 103 10.28 -4.60 -8.48
CA PRO A 103 9.92 -5.74 -9.33
C PRO A 103 8.74 -6.57 -8.82
N ASP A 104 8.60 -6.73 -7.50
CA ASP A 104 7.53 -7.49 -6.87
C ASP A 104 6.17 -6.79 -7.02
N VAL A 105 6.16 -5.46 -6.94
CA VAL A 105 4.98 -4.64 -7.23
C VAL A 105 4.59 -4.76 -8.69
N ARG A 106 5.53 -4.63 -9.62
CA ARG A 106 5.28 -4.79 -11.07
C ARG A 106 4.70 -6.18 -11.39
N ALA A 107 5.22 -7.23 -10.75
CA ALA A 107 4.74 -8.60 -10.93
C ALA A 107 3.32 -8.82 -10.38
N ALA A 108 2.93 -8.13 -9.31
CA ALA A 108 1.62 -8.25 -8.68
C ALA A 108 0.54 -7.39 -9.34
N LEU A 109 0.93 -6.22 -9.89
CA LEU A 109 0.02 -5.11 -10.17
C LEU A 109 -1.12 -5.46 -11.14
N PRO A 110 -0.91 -6.13 -12.29
CA PRO A 110 -2.01 -6.49 -13.19
C PRO A 110 -3.09 -7.33 -12.51
N GLY A 111 -2.67 -8.32 -11.72
CA GLY A 111 -3.58 -9.19 -10.99
C GLY A 111 -4.26 -8.50 -9.81
N LEU A 112 -3.55 -7.58 -9.15
CA LEU A 112 -4.10 -6.79 -8.05
C LEU A 112 -5.18 -5.83 -8.54
N ILE A 113 -5.01 -5.16 -9.68
CA ILE A 113 -6.05 -4.30 -10.29
C ILE A 113 -7.32 -5.11 -10.55
N GLY A 114 -7.17 -6.32 -11.11
CA GLY A 114 -8.29 -7.24 -11.32
C GLY A 114 -8.99 -7.59 -10.00
N ALA A 115 -8.22 -7.99 -8.98
CA ALA A 115 -8.75 -8.34 -7.68
C ALA A 115 -9.44 -7.17 -6.95
N LEU A 116 -8.93 -5.95 -7.14
CA LEU A 116 -9.51 -4.75 -6.52
C LEU A 116 -10.92 -4.47 -7.02
N ARG A 117 -11.32 -4.93 -8.21
CA ARG A 117 -12.72 -4.82 -8.67
C ARG A 117 -13.69 -5.56 -7.75
N ASP A 118 -13.28 -6.72 -7.27
CA ASP A 118 -14.14 -7.64 -6.51
C ASP A 118 -13.98 -7.50 -4.99
N HIS A 119 -12.99 -6.72 -4.53
CA HIS A 119 -12.68 -6.49 -3.11
C HIS A 119 -12.84 -5.01 -2.72
N GLU A 120 -14.07 -4.61 -2.42
CA GLU A 120 -14.37 -3.23 -1.98
C GLU A 120 -13.65 -2.84 -0.69
N ASP A 121 -13.55 -3.77 0.25
CA ASP A 121 -12.81 -3.63 1.50
C ASP A 121 -11.33 -3.29 1.27
N LEU A 122 -10.69 -3.93 0.29
CA LEU A 122 -9.32 -3.61 -0.12
C LEU A 122 -9.23 -2.23 -0.73
N ARG A 123 -10.13 -1.86 -1.66
CA ARG A 123 -10.15 -0.50 -2.25
C ARG A 123 -10.30 0.58 -1.19
N ASN A 124 -11.22 0.37 -0.24
CA ASN A 124 -11.51 1.33 0.81
C ASN A 124 -10.35 1.43 1.82
N THR A 125 -9.68 0.33 2.12
CA THR A 125 -8.51 0.32 3.01
C THR A 125 -7.32 0.98 2.34
N LEU A 126 -7.07 0.68 1.06
CA LEU A 126 -6.09 1.37 0.23
C LEU A 126 -6.33 2.88 0.27
N TRP A 127 -7.50 3.32 -0.15
CA TRP A 127 -7.80 4.74 -0.25
C TRP A 127 -7.64 5.46 1.09
N ARG A 128 -8.12 4.87 2.20
CA ARG A 128 -7.94 5.45 3.54
C ARG A 128 -6.48 5.60 3.94
N ASN A 129 -5.65 4.60 3.65
CA ASN A 129 -4.23 4.64 4.00
C ASN A 129 -3.48 5.70 3.18
N PHE A 130 -3.82 5.86 1.89
CA PHE A 130 -3.20 6.86 1.01
C PHE A 130 -3.70 8.29 1.27
N SER A 131 -4.99 8.47 1.59
CA SER A 131 -5.62 9.80 1.72
C SER A 131 -5.77 10.33 3.16
N GLY A 132 -5.39 9.54 4.16
CA GLY A 132 -5.48 9.88 5.58
C GLY A 132 -4.49 10.96 6.07
N PRO A 133 -3.21 10.97 5.66
CA PRO A 133 -2.23 11.88 6.24
C PRO A 133 -2.14 13.29 5.62
N SER A 134 -2.79 13.52 4.48
CA SER A 134 -2.71 14.81 3.77
C SER A 134 -3.57 15.91 4.40
N THR A 135 -4.62 15.59 5.15
CA THR A 135 -5.56 16.59 5.68
C THR A 135 -4.94 17.48 6.78
N ALA A 136 -3.91 17.00 7.48
CA ALA A 136 -3.25 17.76 8.54
C ALA A 136 -2.27 18.82 8.00
N LEU A 137 -1.73 18.62 6.79
CA LEU A 137 -0.70 19.51 6.21
C LEU A 137 -1.31 20.61 5.33
N PHE A 138 -2.46 20.31 4.72
CA PHE A 138 -3.25 21.24 3.92
C PHE A 138 -4.28 22.01 4.77
N SER A 139 -4.18 21.95 6.10
CA SER A 139 -5.19 22.42 7.06
C SER A 139 -5.28 23.96 7.20
N ASP A 140 -5.43 24.69 6.10
CA ASP A 140 -6.24 25.91 6.16
C ASP A 140 -7.74 25.59 6.32
N GLY A 141 -8.10 24.30 6.21
CA GLY A 141 -9.45 23.78 6.44
C GLY A 141 -10.38 23.96 5.24
N SER A 142 -9.85 24.39 4.09
CA SER A 142 -10.65 24.56 2.89
C SER A 142 -10.91 23.22 2.19
N SER A 143 -12.13 23.03 1.70
CA SER A 143 -12.49 21.88 0.87
C SER A 143 -11.67 21.78 -0.42
N ARG A 144 -11.05 22.87 -0.86
CA ARG A 144 -10.23 22.92 -2.08
C ARG A 144 -8.86 22.28 -1.85
N ALA A 145 -8.16 22.66 -0.78
CA ALA A 145 -6.86 22.10 -0.44
C ALA A 145 -6.92 20.56 -0.21
N ASP A 146 -8.01 20.07 0.39
CA ASP A 146 -8.26 18.63 0.54
C ASP A 146 -8.45 17.90 -0.81
N LEU A 147 -9.13 18.54 -1.77
CA LEU A 147 -9.32 17.98 -3.10
C LEU A 147 -8.01 17.97 -3.90
N ASP A 148 -7.23 19.03 -3.77
CA ASP A 148 -5.93 19.19 -4.42
C ASP A 148 -4.93 18.14 -3.95
N ALA A 149 -4.86 17.89 -2.63
CA ALA A 149 -4.05 16.80 -2.08
C ALA A 149 -4.47 15.42 -2.64
N ARG A 150 -5.76 15.14 -2.68
CA ARG A 150 -6.27 13.89 -3.27
C ARG A 150 -5.94 13.78 -4.76
N ALA A 151 -6.02 14.88 -5.50
CA ALA A 151 -5.65 14.92 -6.91
C ALA A 151 -4.16 14.63 -7.11
N VAL A 152 -3.28 15.24 -6.30
CA VAL A 152 -1.84 14.95 -6.33
C VAL A 152 -1.57 13.46 -6.08
N LEU A 153 -2.18 12.88 -5.04
CA LEU A 153 -2.02 11.44 -4.74
C LEU A 153 -2.41 10.56 -5.92
N VAL A 154 -3.58 10.82 -6.52
CA VAL A 154 -4.08 10.04 -7.66
C VAL A 154 -3.20 10.23 -8.90
N LEU A 155 -2.77 11.46 -9.19
CA LEU A 155 -1.93 11.77 -10.35
C LEU A 155 -0.52 11.19 -10.20
N ALA A 156 0.11 11.32 -9.05
CA ALA A 156 1.43 10.76 -8.77
C ALA A 156 1.42 9.23 -8.84
N ALA A 157 0.47 8.59 -8.15
CA ALA A 157 0.34 7.13 -8.18
C ALA A 157 -0.01 6.61 -9.59
N GLY A 158 -0.93 7.28 -10.29
CA GLY A 158 -1.35 6.93 -11.64
C GLY A 158 -0.21 7.09 -12.67
N ALA A 159 0.53 8.19 -12.60
CA ALA A 159 1.68 8.43 -13.47
C ALA A 159 2.80 7.41 -13.22
N ALA A 160 3.16 7.15 -11.95
CA ALA A 160 4.16 6.16 -11.58
C ALA A 160 3.76 4.75 -12.04
N MET A 161 2.50 4.38 -11.85
CA MET A 161 1.94 3.12 -12.32
C MET A 161 2.02 3.01 -13.85
N PHE A 162 1.57 4.04 -14.57
CA PHE A 162 1.58 4.05 -16.04
C PHE A 162 3.02 3.99 -16.59
N ALA A 163 3.94 4.77 -16.02
CA ALA A 163 5.37 4.72 -16.37
C ALA A 163 5.95 3.32 -16.14
N SER A 164 5.62 2.68 -15.02
CA SER A 164 6.18 1.36 -14.68
C SER A 164 5.70 0.20 -15.55
N ILE A 165 4.48 0.28 -16.10
CA ILE A 165 3.85 -0.80 -16.88
C ILE A 165 3.84 -0.50 -18.37
N VAL A 166 3.41 0.70 -18.76
CA VAL A 166 3.08 1.04 -20.14
C VAL A 166 4.21 1.82 -20.80
N ALA A 167 4.72 2.86 -20.13
CA ALA A 167 5.80 3.69 -20.64
C ALA A 167 7.16 3.31 -20.02
N ALA A 168 7.42 2.00 -19.88
CA ALA A 168 8.59 1.47 -19.17
C ALA A 168 9.93 1.91 -19.80
N GLU A 169 9.96 2.14 -21.11
CA GLU A 169 11.14 2.64 -21.83
C GLU A 169 11.39 4.14 -21.59
N ASP A 170 10.35 4.89 -21.22
CA ASP A 170 10.38 6.33 -20.97
C ASP A 170 10.46 6.70 -19.47
N ASP A 171 10.39 5.71 -18.57
CA ASP A 171 10.47 5.87 -17.11
C ASP A 171 11.88 6.31 -16.67
N THR A 172 12.17 7.58 -16.94
CA THR A 172 13.45 8.24 -16.71
C THR A 172 13.35 9.24 -15.56
N ALA A 173 14.49 9.55 -14.93
CA ALA A 173 14.57 10.60 -13.91
C ALA A 173 14.09 11.96 -14.45
N ALA A 174 14.33 12.25 -15.73
CA ALA A 174 13.88 13.47 -16.38
C ALA A 174 12.34 13.52 -16.48
N LEU A 175 11.69 12.43 -16.88
CA LEU A 175 10.23 12.36 -16.93
C LEU A 175 9.61 12.52 -15.52
N ARG A 176 10.19 11.84 -14.51
CA ARG A 176 9.76 11.96 -13.10
C ARG A 176 9.89 13.40 -12.59
N ALA A 177 11.00 14.08 -12.88
CA ALA A 177 11.20 15.49 -12.54
C ALA A 177 10.16 16.39 -13.22
N ARG A 178 9.83 16.14 -14.50
CA ARG A 178 8.79 16.90 -15.20
C ARG A 178 7.39 16.66 -14.65
N ILE A 179 7.06 15.46 -14.19
CA ILE A 179 5.79 15.19 -13.50
C ILE A 179 5.71 16.00 -12.20
N LEU A 180 6.79 16.03 -11.42
CA LEU A 180 6.88 16.84 -10.21
C LEU A 180 6.69 18.33 -10.50
N ASP A 181 7.39 18.87 -11.51
CA ASP A 181 7.25 20.28 -11.91
C ASP A 181 5.81 20.66 -12.30
N LEU A 182 5.03 19.71 -12.85
CA LEU A 182 3.63 19.93 -13.21
C LEU A 182 2.69 19.89 -12.00
N LEU A 183 3.07 19.19 -10.92
CA LEU A 183 2.27 19.07 -9.70
C LEU A 183 2.61 20.15 -8.66
N ILE A 184 3.83 20.69 -8.70
CA ILE A 184 4.31 21.75 -7.81
C ILE A 184 3.38 22.98 -7.70
N PRO A 185 2.79 23.52 -8.79
CA PRO A 185 1.93 24.70 -8.70
C PRO A 185 0.73 24.54 -7.76
N VAL A 186 0.32 23.30 -7.48
CA VAL A 186 -0.75 22.98 -6.51
C VAL A 186 -0.36 23.35 -5.07
N ALA A 187 0.93 23.47 -4.76
CA ALA A 187 1.40 23.91 -3.45
C ALA A 187 1.25 25.43 -3.22
N ASP A 188 1.20 26.21 -4.30
CA ASP A 188 1.26 27.67 -4.27
C ASP A 188 -0.14 28.34 -4.30
N ASP A 189 -1.22 27.55 -4.50
CA ASP A 189 -2.64 27.94 -4.50
C ASP A 189 -3.31 27.80 -3.11
#